data_AF-A0A7X8V374-F1
#
_entry.id   AF-A0A7X8V374-F1
#
_cell.length_a   1.000
_cell.length_b   1.000
_cell.length_c   1.000
_cell.angle_alpha   90.00
_cell.angle_beta   90.00
_cell.angle_gamma   90.00
#
_symmetry.space_group_name_H-M   'P 1'
#
loop_
_entity.id
_entity.type
_entity.pdbx_description
1 polymer ?
#
loop_
_entity_poly.entity_id
_entity_poly.type
_entity_poly.pdbx_seq_one_letter_code
_entity_poly.pdbx_strand_id
1 'polypeptide(L)'
;PVADLAATFQQQVVTILLERTFRAVDELGVKKVLLSGGVAANGELRKGFAREAAARKVKFFCPPLELCTDNAAMVAAAGYFLFQKRGASPLELPVFPRLSWKLKE
;
A
#
# COMPACT_ATOMS: atom_id res chain seq x y z
N PRO A 1 25.67 -14.37 -12.63
CA PRO A 1 25.27 -13.26 -13.52
C PRO A 1 23.79 -12.87 -13.43
N VAL A 2 22.84 -13.78 -13.75
CA VAL A 2 21.39 -13.44 -13.72
C VAL A 2 20.88 -13.18 -12.30
N ALA A 3 21.31 -13.98 -11.32
CA ALA A 3 20.96 -13.78 -9.92
C ALA A 3 21.49 -12.44 -9.38
N ASP A 4 22.72 -12.08 -9.74
CA ASP A 4 23.36 -10.82 -9.32
C ASP A 4 22.63 -9.60 -9.91
N LEU A 5 22.21 -9.70 -11.18
CA LEU A 5 21.41 -8.67 -11.83
C LEU A 5 20.04 -8.52 -11.19
N ALA A 6 19.35 -9.64 -10.91
CA ALA A 6 18.05 -9.64 -10.25
C ALA A 6 18.13 -9.06 -8.83
N ALA A 7 19.18 -9.40 -8.08
CA ALA A 7 19.42 -8.87 -6.74
C ALA A 7 19.67 -7.35 -6.79
N THR A 8 20.52 -6.89 -7.73
CA THR A 8 20.80 -5.46 -7.90
C THR A 8 19.52 -4.70 -8.28
N PHE A 9 18.71 -5.23 -9.20
CA PHE A 9 17.43 -4.64 -9.56
C PHE A 9 16.48 -4.56 -8.36
N GLN A 10 16.30 -5.66 -7.63
CA GLN A 10 15.47 -5.70 -6.43
C GLN A 10 15.93 -4.65 -5.42
N GLN A 11 17.24 -4.58 -5.16
CA GLN A 11 17.81 -3.62 -4.22
C GLN A 11 17.50 -2.18 -4.62
N GLN A 12 17.67 -1.82 -5.91
CA GLN A 12 17.38 -0.47 -6.38
C GLN A 12 15.90 -0.11 -6.25
N VAL A 13 15.00 -1.02 -6.62
CA VAL A 13 13.55 -0.82 -6.45
C VAL A 13 13.19 -0.62 -4.98
N VAL A 14 13.71 -1.47 -4.08
CA VAL A 14 13.45 -1.37 -2.64
C VAL A 14 13.96 -0.05 -2.08
N THR A 15 15.20 0.35 -2.40
CA THR A 15 15.80 1.61 -1.95
C THR A 15 14.94 2.81 -2.36
N ILE A 16 14.58 2.91 -3.64
CA ILE A 16 13.79 4.04 -4.15
C ILE A 16 12.42 4.12 -3.46
N LEU A 17 11.74 2.97 -3.28
CA LEU A 17 10.42 2.95 -2.64
C LEU A 17 10.50 3.37 -1.16
N LEU A 18 11.53 2.94 -0.43
CA LEU A 18 11.76 3.35 0.96
C LEU A 18 12.04 4.85 1.05
N GLU A 19 13.01 5.34 0.28
CA GLU A 19 13.40 6.76 0.30
C GLU A 19 12.22 7.67 0.02
N ARG A 20 11.45 7.39 -1.04
CA ARG A 20 10.31 8.22 -1.44
C ARG A 20 9.19 8.18 -0.41
N THR A 21 8.89 6.99 0.11
CA THR A 21 7.79 6.85 1.07
C THR A 21 8.13 7.51 2.40
N PHE A 22 9.33 7.29 2.94
CA PHE A 22 9.70 7.87 4.23
C PHE A 22 10.03 9.35 4.16
N ARG A 23 10.50 9.84 3.00
CA ARG A 23 10.51 11.28 2.74
C ARG A 23 9.11 11.88 2.84
N ALA A 24 8.11 11.25 2.22
CA ALA A 24 6.72 11.72 2.32
C ALA A 24 6.17 11.61 3.76
N VAL A 25 6.59 10.59 4.52
CA VAL A 25 6.23 10.47 5.94
C VAL A 25 6.75 11.65 6.74
N ASP A 26 8.01 12.03 6.52
CA ASP A 26 8.67 13.13 7.21
C ASP A 26 8.06 14.50 6.78
N GLU A 27 7.83 14.70 5.48
CA GLU A 27 7.24 15.93 4.92
C GLU A 27 5.78 16.15 5.35
N LEU A 28 4.96 15.09 5.42
CA LEU A 28 3.55 15.17 5.78
C LEU A 28 3.29 15.01 7.28
N GLY A 29 4.31 14.65 8.06
CA GLY A 29 4.21 14.45 9.50
C GLY A 29 3.28 13.29 9.93
N VAL A 30 2.99 12.34 9.03
CA VAL A 30 2.08 11.22 9.31
C VAL A 30 2.70 10.24 10.29
N LYS A 31 1.86 9.59 11.11
CA LYS A 31 2.31 8.66 12.16
C LYS A 31 2.12 7.19 11.81
N LYS A 32 1.62 6.90 10.60
CA LYS A 32 1.25 5.56 10.15
C LYS A 32 1.66 5.39 8.70
N VAL A 33 2.19 4.23 8.37
CA VAL A 33 2.51 3.82 7.00
C VAL A 33 1.98 2.41 6.76
N LEU A 34 1.34 2.20 5.61
CA LEU A 34 0.78 0.92 5.17
C LEU A 34 1.47 0.49 3.87
N LEU A 35 1.95 -0.75 3.82
CA LEU A 35 2.47 -1.37 2.61
C LEU A 35 1.51 -2.48 2.15
N SER A 36 0.92 -2.35 0.96
CA SER A 36 -0.01 -3.31 0.35
C SER A 36 0.19 -3.40 -1.17
N GLY A 37 -0.49 -4.35 -1.83
CA GLY A 37 -0.36 -4.65 -3.26
C GLY A 37 0.55 -5.85 -3.55
N GLY A 38 0.53 -6.37 -4.78
CA GLY A 38 1.32 -7.56 -5.14
C GLY A 38 2.82 -7.42 -4.88
N VAL A 39 3.40 -6.24 -5.13
CA VAL A 39 4.82 -5.96 -4.86
C VAL A 39 5.14 -5.96 -3.36
N ALA A 40 4.14 -5.70 -2.49
CA ALA A 40 4.30 -5.82 -1.05
C ALA A 40 4.58 -7.26 -0.59
N ALA A 41 4.41 -8.27 -1.45
CA ALA A 41 4.84 -9.64 -1.15
C ALA A 41 6.39 -9.78 -1.09
N ASN A 42 7.15 -8.79 -1.57
CA ASN A 42 8.61 -8.81 -1.52
C ASN A 42 9.13 -8.73 -0.05
N GLY A 43 9.91 -9.74 0.34
CA GLY A 43 10.43 -9.86 1.71
C GLY A 43 11.41 -8.74 2.11
N GLU A 44 12.31 -8.35 1.21
CA GLU A 44 13.28 -7.28 1.49
C GLU A 44 12.59 -5.92 1.61
N LEU A 45 11.56 -5.67 0.81
CA LEU A 45 10.72 -4.48 0.92
C LEU A 45 10.04 -4.42 2.29
N ARG A 46 9.41 -5.52 2.74
CA ARG A 46 8.77 -5.60 4.07
C ARG A 46 9.75 -5.31 5.21
N LYS A 47 10.93 -5.94 5.17
CA LYS A 47 11.98 -5.73 6.18
C LYS A 47 12.46 -4.28 6.20
N GLY A 48 12.71 -3.70 5.03
CA GLY A 48 13.10 -2.30 4.89
C GLY A 48 12.08 -1.35 5.49
N PHE A 49 10.79 -1.52 5.16
CA PHE A 49 9.72 -0.68 5.68
C PHE A 49 9.58 -0.79 7.20
N ALA A 50 9.66 -2.01 7.75
CA ALA A 50 9.63 -2.22 9.19
C ALA A 50 10.78 -1.50 9.91
N ARG A 51 12.00 -1.57 9.35
CA ARG A 51 13.19 -0.91 9.90
C ARG A 51 13.07 0.62 9.87
N GLU A 52 12.75 1.19 8.71
CA GLU A 52 12.62 2.64 8.54
C GLU A 52 11.48 3.22 9.38
N ALA A 53 10.37 2.48 9.51
CA ALA A 53 9.25 2.87 10.36
C ALA A 53 9.62 2.86 11.85
N ALA A 54 10.33 1.83 12.31
CA ALA A 54 10.83 1.76 13.68
C ALA A 54 11.79 2.92 14.01
N ALA A 55 12.72 3.22 13.10
CA ALA A 55 13.67 4.33 13.27
C ALA A 55 12.96 5.70 13.43
N ARG A 56 11.86 5.91 12.71
CA ARG A 56 11.05 7.14 12.76
C ARG A 56 9.93 7.11 13.82
N LYS A 57 9.80 6.01 14.56
CA LYS A 57 8.69 5.80 15.53
C LYS A 57 7.30 5.97 14.88
N VAL A 58 7.15 5.56 13.63
CA VAL A 58 5.85 5.52 12.94
C VAL A 58 5.30 4.11 12.93
N LYS A 59 3.98 3.99 13.04
CA LYS A 59 3.32 2.68 13.07
C LYS A 59 3.29 2.08 11.68
N PHE A 60 3.91 0.92 11.52
CA PHE A 60 3.91 0.17 10.27
C PHE A 60 2.76 -0.85 10.24
N PHE A 61 2.06 -0.90 9.12
CA PHE A 61 1.07 -1.93 8.81
C PHE A 61 1.46 -2.63 7.50
N CYS A 62 1.38 -3.95 7.50
CA CYS A 62 1.53 -4.76 6.30
C CYS A 62 0.61 -5.98 6.44
N PRO A 63 -0.34 -6.19 5.52
CA PRO A 63 -1.23 -7.33 5.61
C PRO A 63 -0.48 -8.66 5.40
N PRO A 64 -1.08 -9.78 5.85
CA PRO A 64 -0.68 -11.12 5.41
C PRO A 64 -0.63 -11.22 3.89
N LEU A 65 0.24 -12.09 3.36
CA LEU A 65 0.48 -12.22 1.91
C LEU A 65 -0.80 -12.49 1.11
N GLU A 66 -1.66 -13.35 1.63
CA GLU A 66 -2.97 -13.71 1.04
C GLU A 66 -3.93 -12.52 0.91
N LEU A 67 -3.70 -11.44 1.64
CA LEU A 67 -4.50 -10.22 1.59
C LEU A 67 -3.82 -9.07 0.80
N CYS A 68 -2.59 -9.28 0.29
CA CYS A 68 -1.85 -8.25 -0.45
C CYS A 68 -2.23 -8.16 -1.94
N THR A 69 -2.71 -9.25 -2.53
CA THR A 69 -3.21 -9.29 -3.91
C THR A 69 -4.69 -8.96 -3.97
N ASP A 70 -5.21 -8.61 -5.15
CA ASP A 70 -6.63 -8.29 -5.34
C ASP A 70 -7.52 -9.45 -4.87
N ASN A 71 -8.44 -9.16 -3.95
CA ASN A 71 -9.33 -10.15 -3.35
C ASN A 71 -10.69 -9.55 -2.97
N ALA A 72 -11.73 -10.38 -2.83
CA ALA A 72 -13.06 -9.91 -2.46
C ALA A 72 -13.16 -9.39 -1.02
N ALA A 73 -12.25 -9.80 -0.12
CA ALA A 73 -12.27 -9.35 1.27
C ALA A 73 -11.99 -7.84 1.38
N MET A 74 -11.07 -7.30 0.59
CA MET A 74 -10.82 -5.86 0.56
C MET A 74 -12.02 -5.07 0.01
N VAL A 75 -12.74 -5.63 -0.97
CA VAL A 75 -13.96 -5.04 -1.53
C VAL A 75 -15.08 -5.04 -0.50
N ALA A 76 -15.27 -6.15 0.21
CA ALA A 76 -16.27 -6.26 1.27
C ALA A 76 -15.98 -5.28 2.43
N ALA A 77 -14.73 -5.18 2.88
CA ALA A 77 -14.33 -4.25 3.93
C ALA A 77 -14.57 -2.78 3.50
N ALA A 78 -14.14 -2.41 2.29
CA ALA A 78 -14.39 -1.08 1.75
C ALA A 78 -15.89 -0.77 1.63
N GLY A 79 -16.68 -1.73 1.12
CA GLY A 79 -18.12 -1.63 0.99
C GLY A 79 -18.84 -1.45 2.33
N TYR A 80 -18.45 -2.21 3.36
CA TYR A 80 -19.01 -2.08 4.70
C TYR A 80 -18.82 -0.68 5.28
N PHE A 81 -17.58 -0.16 5.29
CA PHE A 81 -17.31 1.17 5.82
C PHE A 81 -17.93 2.28 4.97
N LEU A 82 -17.98 2.12 3.64
CA LEU A 82 -18.62 3.08 2.75
C LEU A 82 -20.13 3.12 2.96
N PHE A 83 -20.78 1.96 3.10
CA PHE A 83 -22.21 1.84 3.39
C PHE A 83 -22.56 2.49 4.72
N GLN A 84 -21.77 2.26 5.77
CA GLN A 84 -21.98 2.92 7.05
C GLN A 84 -21.89 4.45 6.97
N LYS A 85 -21.01 4.98 6.11
CA LYS A 85 -20.80 6.42 5.95
C LYS A 85 -21.80 7.09 5.01
N ARG A 86 -22.23 6.41 3.95
CA ARG A 86 -22.97 7.01 2.82
C ARG A 86 -24.28 6.28 2.43
N GLY A 87 -24.58 5.13 3.04
CA GLY A 87 -25.71 4.28 2.65
C GLY A 87 -25.45 3.46 1.38
N ALA A 88 -26.51 2.84 0.85
CA ALA A 88 -26.44 2.06 -0.40
C ALA A 88 -26.22 2.97 -1.61
N SER A 89 -25.47 2.47 -2.60
CA SER A 89 -25.44 3.06 -3.94
C SER A 89 -26.73 2.73 -4.73
N PRO A 90 -27.13 3.56 -5.72
CA PRO A 90 -28.22 3.24 -6.63
C PRO A 90 -27.98 1.94 -7.42
N LEU A 91 -29.05 1.30 -7.86
CA LEU A 91 -28.97 0.04 -8.62
C LEU A 91 -28.37 0.26 -10.02
N GLU A 92 -28.46 1.47 -10.54
CA GLU A 92 -27.99 1.87 -11.86
C GLU A 92 -26.52 2.34 -11.87
N LEU A 93 -25.77 2.14 -10.76
CA LEU A 93 -24.38 2.57 -10.64
C LEU A 93 -23.53 1.98 -11.78
N PRO A 94 -22.97 2.81 -12.67
CA PRO A 94 -22.19 2.30 -13.80
C PRO A 94 -20.77 1.93 -13.36
N VAL A 95 -20.13 1.07 -14.16
CA VAL A 95 -18.72 0.72 -13.99
C VAL A 95 -17.86 1.84 -14.59
N PHE A 96 -16.84 2.29 -13.84
CA PHE A 96 -15.89 3.29 -14.28
C PHE A 96 -14.48 2.70 -14.41
N PRO A 97 -14.04 2.25 -15.61
CA PRO A 97 -12.72 1.63 -15.79
C PRO A 97 -11.54 2.58 -15.51
N ARG A 98 -11.78 3.90 -15.61
CA ARG A 98 -10.80 4.96 -15.33
C ARG A 98 -11.30 5.88 -14.24
N LEU A 99 -11.80 5.29 -13.16
CA LEU A 99 -12.26 6.05 -12.00
C LEU A 99 -11.10 6.91 -11.46
N SER A 100 -11.21 8.23 -11.63
CA SER A 100 -10.22 9.16 -11.13
C SER A 100 -10.50 9.45 -9.66
N TRP A 101 -9.73 8.80 -8.79
CA TRP A 101 -9.71 9.17 -7.38
C TRP A 101 -8.94 10.48 -7.25
N LYS A 102 -9.66 11.61 -7.25
CA LYS A 102 -9.07 12.83 -6.70
C LYS A 102 -8.95 12.59 -5.20
N LEU A 103 -7.73 12.36 -4.72
CA LEU A 103 -7.36 12.12 -3.31
C LEU A 103 -7.59 13.36 -2.41
N LYS A 104 -8.51 14.26 -2.79
CA LYS A 104 -8.85 15.51 -2.10
C LYS A 104 -10.36 15.73 -2.13
N GLU A 105 -11.11 14.90 -1.39
CA GLU A 105 -12.41 15.24 -0.77
C GLU A 105 -12.61 14.43 0.51
#